data_AF-A0A412FPL7-F1
#
_entry.id   AF-A0A412FPL7-F1
#
_cell.length_a   1.000
_cell.length_b   1.000
_cell.length_c   1.000
_cell.angle_alpha   90.00
_cell.angle_beta   90.00
_cell.angle_gamma   90.00
#
_symmetry.space_group_name_H-M   'P 1'
#
loop_
_entity.id
_entity.type
_entity.pdbx_description
1 polymer ?
#
loop_
_entity_poly.entity_id
_entity_poly.type
_entity_poly.pdbx_seq_one_letter_code
_entity_poly.pdbx_strand_id
1 'polypeptide(L)'
;MSKKLNLSGKLDFTDIDLTAPEVVINELLEELPAETNGLICGKIQSYSGHVMSYKTRGISSLALALDTTSDRDVDIQNDLGKMGTEIHKFECYLYTPEYESYRYRMFFVKYNVSNYPVTVVLEESIAKSISGTSGEYIYTCDTRNELEELVVNVLTSKRIITVMQELIRVNQSKRNLEKTTETTTDEENG
;
A
#
# COMPACT_ATOMS: atom_id res chain seq x y z
N MET A 1 -8.13 32.81 -43.11
CA MET A 1 -7.35 31.56 -42.93
C MET A 1 -7.79 30.89 -41.63
N SER A 2 -8.50 29.77 -41.70
CA SER A 2 -8.87 29.00 -40.50
C SER A 2 -7.67 28.17 -40.04
N LYS A 3 -7.13 28.43 -38.84
CA LYS A 3 -6.08 27.58 -38.25
C LYS A 3 -6.70 26.23 -37.85
N LYS A 4 -6.03 25.13 -38.19
CA LYS A 4 -6.39 23.77 -37.75
C LYS A 4 -5.45 23.32 -36.62
N LEU A 5 -5.99 22.62 -35.62
CA LEU A 5 -5.27 22.24 -34.40
C LEU A 5 -4.32 21.05 -34.57
N ASN A 6 -4.61 20.12 -35.48
CA ASN A 6 -3.76 18.97 -35.87
C ASN A 6 -3.14 18.20 -34.67
N LEU A 7 -3.96 17.76 -33.72
CA LEU A 7 -3.51 17.05 -32.51
C LEU A 7 -3.38 15.52 -32.70
N SER A 8 -3.95 14.96 -33.75
CA SER A 8 -4.02 13.50 -33.97
C SER A 8 -2.65 12.82 -34.10
N GLY A 9 -1.62 13.53 -34.56
CA GLY A 9 -0.25 13.02 -34.63
C GLY A 9 0.61 13.30 -33.38
N LYS A 10 0.01 13.89 -32.35
CA LYS A 10 0.69 14.30 -31.11
C LYS A 10 0.18 13.57 -29.86
N LEU A 11 -0.96 12.92 -29.97
CA LEU A 11 -1.62 12.21 -28.89
C LEU A 11 -1.55 10.72 -29.17
N ASP A 12 -1.32 9.94 -28.12
CA ASP A 12 -1.44 8.50 -28.16
C ASP A 12 -2.86 8.12 -27.73
N PHE A 13 -3.53 7.31 -28.54
CA PHE A 13 -4.88 6.81 -28.29
C PHE A 13 -4.89 5.29 -28.15
N THR A 14 -3.72 4.68 -27.97
CA THR A 14 -3.60 3.25 -27.68
C THR A 14 -4.31 2.96 -26.36
N ASP A 15 -5.14 1.93 -26.34
CA ASP A 15 -5.77 1.46 -25.11
C ASP A 15 -4.71 0.90 -24.18
N ILE A 16 -4.68 1.40 -22.95
CA ILE A 16 -3.76 0.96 -21.89
C ILE A 16 -4.61 0.24 -20.84
N ASP A 17 -4.09 -0.86 -20.30
CA ASP A 17 -4.72 -1.50 -19.14
C ASP A 17 -4.56 -0.60 -17.91
N LEU A 18 -5.69 -0.03 -17.49
CA LEU A 18 -5.80 0.84 -16.32
C LEU A 18 -6.56 0.14 -15.18
N THR A 19 -6.52 -1.18 -15.10
CA THR A 19 -7.10 -1.92 -13.96
C THR A 19 -6.56 -1.35 -12.64
N ALA A 20 -7.46 -1.05 -11.71
CA ALA A 20 -7.11 -0.34 -10.48
C ALA A 20 -6.05 -1.13 -9.67
N PRO A 21 -4.97 -0.48 -9.17
CA PRO A 21 -3.85 -1.17 -8.53
C PRO A 21 -4.23 -2.12 -7.38
N GLU A 22 -5.23 -1.76 -6.59
CA GLU A 22 -5.74 -2.58 -5.48
C GLU A 22 -6.42 -3.86 -5.95
N VAL A 23 -7.05 -3.85 -7.13
CA VAL A 23 -7.66 -5.05 -7.72
C VAL A 23 -6.56 -6.02 -8.14
N VAL A 24 -5.56 -5.51 -8.87
CA VAL A 24 -4.38 -6.28 -9.32
C VAL A 24 -3.64 -6.88 -8.12
N ILE A 25 -3.41 -6.09 -7.07
CA ILE A 25 -2.77 -6.58 -5.85
C ILE A 25 -3.63 -7.64 -5.16
N ASN A 26 -4.94 -7.44 -5.07
CA ASN A 26 -5.83 -8.39 -4.43
C ASN A 26 -5.84 -9.75 -5.14
N GLU A 27 -5.85 -9.77 -6.48
CA GLU A 27 -5.74 -11.00 -7.28
C GLU A 27 -4.49 -11.82 -6.90
N LEU A 28 -3.33 -11.16 -6.76
CA LEU A 28 -2.09 -11.84 -6.33
C LEU A 28 -2.14 -12.32 -4.87
N LEU A 29 -2.83 -11.61 -3.98
CA LEU A 29 -2.96 -12.00 -2.57
C LEU A 29 -3.90 -13.20 -2.38
N GLU A 30 -4.85 -13.42 -3.29
CA GLU A 30 -5.77 -14.56 -3.28
C GLU A 30 -5.08 -15.90 -3.56
N GLU A 31 -3.87 -15.89 -4.13
CA GLU A 31 -3.05 -17.10 -4.31
C GLU A 31 -2.40 -17.56 -3.00
N LEU A 32 -2.15 -16.66 -2.04
CA LEU A 32 -1.41 -16.96 -0.82
C LEU A 32 -2.02 -18.09 0.02
N PRO A 33 -3.35 -18.15 0.26
CA PRO A 33 -3.94 -19.24 1.01
C PRO A 33 -3.77 -20.59 0.29
N ALA A 34 -3.85 -20.62 -1.04
CA ALA A 34 -3.65 -21.86 -1.80
C ALA A 34 -2.21 -22.38 -1.66
N GLU A 35 -1.23 -21.50 -1.81
CA GLU A 35 0.21 -21.84 -1.75
C GLU A 35 0.71 -22.12 -0.31
N THR A 36 -0.05 -21.71 0.72
CA THR A 36 0.37 -21.83 2.13
C THR A 36 -0.54 -22.72 2.98
N ASN A 37 -1.35 -23.57 2.35
CA ASN A 37 -2.32 -24.46 3.02
C ASN A 37 -3.29 -23.71 3.95
N GLY A 38 -3.68 -22.50 3.56
CA GLY A 38 -4.61 -21.63 4.30
C GLY A 38 -4.03 -21.02 5.57
N LEU A 39 -2.73 -21.19 5.85
CA LEU A 39 -2.11 -20.67 7.08
C LEU A 39 -1.78 -19.18 6.99
N ILE A 40 -1.54 -18.68 5.77
CA ILE A 40 -1.21 -17.28 5.50
C ILE A 40 -2.26 -16.70 4.56
N CYS A 41 -2.74 -15.52 4.91
CA CYS A 41 -3.62 -14.71 4.07
C CYS A 41 -3.01 -13.32 3.88
N GLY A 42 -3.23 -12.76 2.70
CA GLY A 42 -2.96 -11.36 2.40
C GLY A 42 -4.23 -10.54 2.40
N LYS A 43 -4.12 -9.24 2.70
CA LYS A 43 -5.23 -8.30 2.51
C LYS A 43 -4.72 -6.93 2.13
N ILE A 44 -5.38 -6.34 1.13
CA ILE A 44 -5.27 -4.92 0.81
C ILE A 44 -6.56 -4.22 1.23
N GLN A 45 -6.44 -3.06 1.88
CA GLN A 45 -7.62 -2.30 2.34
C GLN A 45 -7.33 -0.80 2.32
N SER A 46 -8.40 0.00 2.21
CA SER A 46 -8.27 1.45 2.23
C SER A 46 -7.62 1.95 3.51
N TYR A 47 -6.74 2.95 3.36
CA TYR A 47 -5.94 3.48 4.46
C TYR A 47 -6.01 5.01 4.47
N SER A 48 -6.45 5.59 5.60
CA SER A 48 -6.65 7.03 5.74
C SER A 48 -5.41 7.80 6.21
N GLY A 49 -4.33 7.09 6.61
CA GLY A 49 -3.14 7.70 7.19
C GLY A 49 -2.13 8.26 6.17
N HIS A 50 -0.98 8.66 6.70
CA HIS A 50 0.19 9.03 5.89
C HIS A 50 0.87 7.76 5.38
N VAL A 51 1.14 7.72 4.08
CA VAL A 51 1.84 6.61 3.40
C VAL A 51 3.36 6.84 3.32
N MET A 52 3.84 8.00 3.74
CA MET A 52 5.26 8.40 3.79
C MET A 52 5.58 9.07 5.12
N SER A 53 6.86 9.04 5.53
CA SER A 53 7.35 9.75 6.71
C SER A 53 7.08 11.26 6.61
N TYR A 54 6.53 11.83 7.69
CA TYR A 54 6.25 13.26 7.79
C TYR A 54 6.82 13.81 9.10
N LYS A 55 7.26 15.07 9.08
CA LYS A 55 7.66 15.80 10.29
C LYS A 55 6.43 16.52 10.84
N THR A 56 6.02 16.23 12.07
CA THR A 56 5.05 17.07 12.77
C THR A 56 5.76 18.34 13.25
N ARG A 57 5.35 19.51 12.74
CA ARG A 57 5.78 20.77 13.36
C ARG A 57 5.01 20.91 14.67
N GLY A 58 5.72 20.86 15.79
CA GLY A 58 5.18 21.33 17.06
C GLY A 58 4.68 22.76 16.91
N ILE A 59 3.43 22.99 17.25
CA ILE A 59 2.80 24.32 17.29
C ILE A 59 3.59 25.25 18.22
N SER A 60 4.40 26.16 17.66
CA SER A 60 4.83 27.36 18.36
C SER A 60 3.70 28.39 18.29
N SER A 61 3.00 28.55 19.41
CA SER A 61 1.83 29.39 19.64
C SER A 61 2.10 30.91 19.66
N LEU A 62 3.06 31.43 18.89
CA LEU A 62 3.53 32.83 19.02
C LEU A 62 3.74 33.61 17.71
N ALA A 63 2.88 33.45 16.71
CA ALA A 63 2.82 34.37 15.57
C ALA A 63 1.44 35.06 15.51
N LEU A 64 1.12 35.79 16.57
CA LEU A 64 0.12 36.85 16.56
C LEU A 64 0.79 38.15 16.10
N ALA A 65 0.10 38.88 15.23
CA ALA A 65 0.25 40.29 14.87
C ALA A 65 1.08 40.64 13.61
N LEU A 66 0.45 41.50 12.79
CA LEU A 66 0.92 42.19 11.57
C LEU A 66 0.77 41.29 10.32
N ASP A 67 -0.12 41.55 9.37
CA ASP A 67 -0.15 42.80 8.60
C ASP A 67 -1.51 42.98 7.88
N THR A 68 -1.72 44.24 7.57
CA THR A 68 -2.82 44.99 6.95
C THR A 68 -3.46 44.40 5.69
N THR A 69 -4.66 44.93 5.38
CA THR A 69 -5.40 44.77 4.12
C THR A 69 -4.54 45.17 2.92
N SER A 70 -3.76 44.24 2.38
CA SER A 70 -3.22 44.34 1.03
C SER A 70 -4.26 43.81 0.04
N ASP A 71 -4.45 44.52 -1.07
CA ASP A 71 -5.03 43.91 -2.27
C ASP A 71 -4.23 42.62 -2.52
N ARG A 72 -4.90 41.48 -2.35
CA ARG A 72 -4.26 40.19 -2.54
C ARG A 72 -4.19 39.96 -4.05
N ASP A 73 -3.00 40.06 -4.62
CA ASP A 73 -2.73 39.48 -5.93
C ASP A 73 -3.03 37.97 -5.84
N VAL A 74 -4.19 37.57 -6.37
CA VAL A 74 -4.58 36.17 -6.43
C VAL A 74 -3.89 35.56 -7.65
N ASP A 75 -2.76 34.90 -7.41
CA ASP A 75 -2.09 34.08 -8.42
C ASP A 75 -2.85 32.77 -8.63
N ILE A 76 -3.71 32.76 -9.65
CA ILE A 76 -4.51 31.59 -10.03
C ILE A 76 -3.67 30.44 -10.60
N GLN A 77 -2.36 30.60 -10.84
CA GLN A 77 -1.54 29.49 -11.36
C GLN A 77 -1.53 28.27 -10.43
N ASN A 78 -1.78 28.47 -9.13
CA ASN A 78 -1.93 27.39 -8.16
C ASN A 78 -3.29 26.66 -8.26
N ASP A 79 -4.29 27.31 -8.88
CA ASP A 79 -5.65 26.78 -9.10
C ASP A 79 -5.85 26.27 -10.54
N LEU A 80 -4.92 26.58 -11.45
CA LEU A 80 -4.89 26.07 -12.81
C LEU A 80 -4.24 24.67 -12.84
N GLY A 81 -4.86 23.72 -13.55
CA GLY A 81 -4.33 22.37 -13.70
C GLY A 81 -5.40 21.29 -13.58
N LYS A 82 -5.10 20.24 -12.80
CA LYS A 82 -5.98 19.07 -12.64
C LYS A 82 -7.14 19.40 -11.70
N MET A 83 -8.38 19.32 -12.19
CA MET A 83 -9.59 19.41 -11.38
C MET A 83 -10.21 18.02 -11.18
N GLY A 84 -10.80 17.75 -10.01
CA GLY A 84 -11.38 16.44 -9.70
C GLY A 84 -10.37 15.39 -9.27
N THR A 85 -9.25 15.78 -8.66
CA THR A 85 -8.24 14.86 -8.17
C THR A 85 -8.75 14.09 -6.96
N GLU A 86 -8.99 12.80 -7.13
CA GLU A 86 -9.12 11.82 -6.05
C GLU A 86 -7.77 11.11 -5.83
N ILE A 87 -7.42 10.89 -4.57
CA ILE A 87 -6.23 10.14 -4.16
C ILE A 87 -6.69 8.90 -3.42
N HIS A 88 -6.44 7.75 -4.00
CA HIS A 88 -6.70 6.47 -3.37
C HIS A 88 -5.46 6.02 -2.60
N LYS A 89 -5.67 5.49 -1.40
CA LYS A 89 -4.61 5.01 -0.50
C LYS A 89 -5.01 3.69 0.12
N PHE A 90 -4.07 2.76 0.13
CA PHE A 90 -4.27 1.42 0.68
C PHE A 90 -3.06 0.99 1.51
N GLU A 91 -3.30 0.06 2.42
CA GLU A 91 -2.29 -0.71 3.10
C GLU A 91 -2.41 -2.18 2.72
N CYS A 92 -1.27 -2.85 2.59
CA CYS A 92 -1.20 -4.28 2.30
C CYS A 92 -0.46 -4.99 3.44
N TYR A 93 -1.06 -6.05 3.98
CA TYR A 93 -0.50 -6.82 5.09
C TYR A 93 -0.76 -8.33 4.96
N LEU A 94 0.11 -9.10 5.62
CA LEU A 94 -0.04 -10.54 5.85
C LEU A 94 -0.59 -10.79 7.25
N TYR A 95 -1.36 -11.85 7.39
CA TYR A 95 -1.89 -12.31 8.67
C TYR A 95 -2.12 -13.82 8.62
N THR A 96 -2.39 -14.40 9.79
CA THR A 96 -2.82 -15.79 9.90
C THR A 96 -4.29 -15.85 10.37
N PRO A 97 -5.16 -16.69 9.79
CA PRO A 97 -6.58 -16.71 10.13
C PRO A 97 -6.88 -16.97 11.61
N GLU A 98 -6.12 -17.87 12.24
CA GLU A 98 -6.29 -18.23 13.67
C GLU A 98 -5.87 -17.08 14.62
N TYR A 99 -5.18 -16.06 14.12
CA TYR A 99 -4.74 -14.94 14.94
C TYR A 99 -4.66 -13.64 14.14
N GLU A 100 -5.82 -13.16 13.69
CA GLU A 100 -5.95 -11.97 12.84
C GLU A 100 -5.42 -10.67 13.48
N SER A 101 -5.26 -10.63 14.80
CA SER A 101 -4.75 -9.45 15.50
C SER A 101 -3.24 -9.23 15.28
N TYR A 102 -2.49 -10.28 14.91
CA TYR A 102 -1.09 -10.16 14.56
C TYR A 102 -0.93 -10.06 13.05
N ARG A 103 -0.65 -8.83 12.60
CA ARG A 103 -0.54 -8.48 11.17
C ARG A 103 0.84 -7.93 10.88
N TYR A 104 1.39 -8.34 9.74
CA TYR A 104 2.63 -7.79 9.22
C TYR A 104 2.34 -6.93 8.00
N ARG A 105 2.44 -5.60 8.14
CA ARG A 105 2.24 -4.66 7.04
C ARG A 105 3.46 -4.67 6.13
N MET A 106 3.25 -5.00 4.86
CA MET A 106 4.31 -5.08 3.86
C MET A 106 4.56 -3.74 3.18
N PHE A 107 3.50 -3.06 2.77
CA PHE A 107 3.62 -1.79 2.02
C PHE A 107 2.34 -0.97 2.01
N PHE A 108 2.49 0.30 1.64
CA PHE A 108 1.39 1.19 1.29
C PHE A 108 1.31 1.39 -0.22
N VAL A 109 0.11 1.70 -0.70
CA VAL A 109 -0.16 1.99 -2.11
C VAL A 109 -0.87 3.33 -2.19
N LYS A 110 -0.47 4.17 -3.14
CA LYS A 110 -1.11 5.46 -3.42
C LYS A 110 -1.18 5.71 -4.92
N TYR A 111 -2.36 6.01 -5.44
CA TYR A 111 -2.55 6.41 -6.84
C TYR A 111 -3.69 7.43 -6.96
N ASN A 112 -3.81 8.06 -8.13
CA ASN A 112 -4.84 9.08 -8.40
C ASN A 112 -5.91 8.51 -9.34
N VAL A 113 -6.92 9.30 -9.70
CA VAL A 113 -8.02 8.95 -10.64
C VAL A 113 -7.60 8.27 -11.96
N SER A 114 -6.35 8.38 -12.37
CA SER A 114 -5.82 7.74 -13.59
C SER A 114 -5.36 6.29 -13.37
N ASN A 115 -5.46 5.77 -12.14
CA ASN A 115 -4.96 4.46 -11.68
C ASN A 115 -3.43 4.30 -11.72
N TYR A 116 -2.80 4.68 -12.84
CA TYR A 116 -1.35 4.73 -13.00
C TYR A 116 -0.87 6.15 -13.33
N PRO A 117 0.36 6.52 -12.94
CA PRO A 117 1.30 5.70 -12.17
C PRO A 117 0.88 5.53 -10.71
N VAL A 118 1.27 4.40 -10.13
CA VAL A 118 1.04 4.07 -8.71
C VAL A 118 2.34 4.18 -7.92
N THR A 119 2.26 4.76 -6.73
CA THR A 119 3.35 4.78 -5.75
C THR A 119 3.19 3.63 -4.77
N VAL A 120 4.21 2.81 -4.62
CA VAL A 120 4.29 1.73 -3.64
C VAL A 120 5.39 2.05 -2.62
N VAL A 121 5.06 2.07 -1.34
CA VAL A 121 6.00 2.36 -0.24
C VAL A 121 6.20 1.09 0.58
N LEU A 122 7.32 0.42 0.37
CA LEU A 122 7.67 -0.84 1.02
C LEU A 122 8.18 -0.64 2.45
N GLU A 123 8.00 -1.66 3.28
CA GLU A 123 8.79 -1.84 4.49
C GLU A 123 10.27 -2.05 4.12
N GLU A 124 11.16 -1.37 4.85
CA GLU A 124 12.56 -1.19 4.45
C GLU A 124 13.32 -2.52 4.35
N SER A 125 13.03 -3.50 5.21
CA SER A 125 13.68 -4.82 5.16
C SER A 125 13.22 -5.65 3.95
N ILE A 126 11.98 -5.49 3.50
CA ILE A 126 11.51 -6.06 2.23
C ILE A 126 12.23 -5.39 1.06
N ALA A 127 12.28 -4.06 1.04
CA ALA A 127 12.94 -3.30 -0.02
C ALA A 127 14.39 -3.77 -0.19
N LYS A 128 15.16 -3.83 0.90
CA LYS A 128 16.53 -4.38 0.90
C LYS A 128 16.61 -5.82 0.41
N SER A 129 15.59 -6.63 0.65
CA SER A 129 15.55 -8.01 0.19
C SER A 129 15.34 -8.16 -1.32
N ILE A 130 14.74 -7.17 -1.99
CA ILE A 130 14.44 -7.24 -3.44
C ILE A 130 15.39 -6.38 -4.29
N SER A 131 15.87 -5.24 -3.77
CA SER A 131 16.76 -4.32 -4.50
C SER A 131 18.24 -4.48 -4.13
N GLY A 132 18.56 -5.36 -3.18
CA GLY A 132 19.92 -5.58 -2.70
C GLY A 132 20.44 -4.37 -1.94
N THR A 133 21.30 -3.56 -2.58
CA THR A 133 22.11 -2.51 -1.91
C THR A 133 21.57 -1.09 -2.03
N SER A 134 20.60 -0.80 -2.92
CA SER A 134 20.12 0.58 -3.14
C SER A 134 19.25 1.11 -1.99
N GLY A 135 18.57 0.22 -1.26
CA GLY A 135 17.78 0.56 -0.07
C GLY A 135 16.59 1.48 -0.32
N GLU A 136 16.28 1.78 -1.59
CA GLU A 136 15.12 2.57 -1.95
C GLU A 136 13.85 1.75 -1.70
N TYR A 137 12.95 2.30 -0.87
CA TYR A 137 11.72 1.64 -0.45
C TYR A 137 10.47 2.30 -1.07
N ILE A 138 10.64 3.32 -1.90
CA ILE A 138 9.56 4.01 -2.61
C ILE A 138 9.71 3.69 -4.09
N TYR A 139 8.70 3.04 -4.66
CA TYR A 139 8.66 2.62 -6.05
C TYR A 139 7.53 3.35 -6.77
N THR A 140 7.74 3.66 -8.03
CA THR A 140 6.69 4.16 -8.94
C THR A 140 6.54 3.15 -10.06
N CYS A 141 5.33 2.64 -10.26
CA CYS A 141 4.99 1.73 -11.36
C CYS A 141 4.08 2.49 -12.32
N ASP A 142 4.51 2.63 -13.57
CA ASP A 142 3.79 3.35 -14.62
C ASP A 142 2.73 2.46 -15.29
N THR A 143 2.83 1.14 -15.13
CA THR A 143 1.94 0.15 -15.76
C THR A 143 1.49 -0.95 -14.80
N ARG A 144 0.42 -1.66 -15.17
CA ARG A 144 -0.05 -2.87 -14.47
C ARG A 144 1.05 -3.92 -14.36
N ASN A 145 1.77 -4.20 -15.44
CA ASN A 145 2.80 -5.26 -15.45
C ASN A 145 3.94 -4.94 -14.48
N GLU A 146 4.40 -3.68 -14.43
CA GLU A 146 5.41 -3.26 -13.46
C GLU A 146 4.94 -3.42 -12.01
N LEU A 147 3.66 -3.16 -11.74
CA LEU A 147 3.06 -3.37 -10.41
C LEU A 147 3.02 -4.86 -10.05
N GLU A 148 2.56 -5.72 -10.97
CA GLU A 148 2.51 -7.17 -10.77
C GLU A 148 3.90 -7.74 -10.47
N GLU A 149 4.90 -7.39 -11.29
CA GLU A 149 6.28 -7.81 -11.10
C GLU A 149 6.83 -7.36 -9.73
N LEU A 150 6.55 -6.12 -9.32
CA LEU A 150 6.97 -5.61 -8.01
C LEU A 150 6.32 -6.41 -6.87
N VAL A 151 5.02 -6.67 -6.93
CA VAL A 151 4.27 -7.37 -5.88
C VAL A 151 4.72 -8.83 -5.79
N VAL A 152 4.91 -9.52 -6.92
CA VAL A 152 5.46 -10.89 -6.95
C VAL A 152 6.86 -10.92 -6.33
N ASN A 153 7.73 -9.97 -6.68
CA ASN A 153 9.07 -9.87 -6.08
C ASN A 153 9.02 -9.64 -4.56
N VAL A 154 8.07 -8.83 -4.08
CA VAL A 154 7.84 -8.64 -2.64
C VAL A 154 7.41 -9.94 -1.98
N LEU A 155 6.36 -10.60 -2.49
CA LEU A 155 5.76 -11.80 -1.89
C LEU A 155 6.73 -12.99 -1.88
N THR A 156 7.60 -13.08 -2.88
CA THR A 156 8.62 -14.15 -3.00
C THR A 156 9.96 -13.78 -2.38
N SER A 157 10.09 -12.58 -1.80
CA SER A 157 11.34 -12.12 -1.19
C SER A 157 11.73 -12.97 0.02
N LYS A 158 13.04 -13.11 0.25
CA LYS A 158 13.58 -13.83 1.43
C LYS A 158 13.02 -13.30 2.74
N ARG A 159 12.85 -11.97 2.83
CA ARG A 159 12.27 -11.34 4.02
C ARG A 159 10.83 -11.76 4.24
N ILE A 160 9.98 -11.73 3.21
CA ILE A 160 8.57 -12.13 3.34
C ILE A 160 8.44 -13.62 3.65
N ILE A 161 9.24 -14.48 3.03
CA ILE A 161 9.25 -15.92 3.38
C ILE A 161 9.57 -16.11 4.87
N THR A 162 10.52 -15.35 5.42
CA THR A 162 10.85 -15.40 6.85
C THR A 162 9.65 -14.98 7.72
N VAL A 163 8.98 -13.89 7.34
CA VAL A 163 7.77 -13.41 8.04
C VAL A 163 6.64 -14.45 7.98
N MET A 164 6.42 -15.09 6.83
CA MET A 164 5.42 -16.14 6.70
C MET A 164 5.72 -17.32 7.63
N GLN A 165 7.00 -17.71 7.77
CA GLN A 165 7.40 -18.76 8.72
C GLN A 165 7.16 -18.33 10.19
N GLU A 166 7.40 -17.06 10.52
CA GLU A 166 7.06 -16.51 11.84
C GLU A 166 5.55 -16.58 12.10
N LEU A 167 4.72 -16.18 11.14
CA LEU A 167 3.26 -16.24 11.22
C LEU A 167 2.75 -17.69 11.38
N ILE A 168 3.33 -18.66 10.68
CA ILE A 168 3.01 -20.08 10.84
C ILE A 168 3.29 -20.55 12.27
N ARG A 169 4.43 -20.16 12.86
CA ARG A 169 4.76 -20.52 14.25
C ARG A 169 3.81 -19.89 15.25
N VAL A 170 3.39 -18.65 15.01
CA VAL A 170 2.38 -17.96 15.82
C VAL A 170 1.04 -18.70 15.77
N ASN A 171 0.59 -19.10 14.57
CA ASN A 171 -0.61 -19.91 14.37
C ASN A 171 -0.56 -21.22 15.17
N GLN A 172 0.54 -21.97 15.05
CA GLN A 172 0.74 -23.24 15.77
C GLN A 172 0.72 -23.05 17.29
N SER A 173 1.35 -21.99 17.78
CA SER A 173 1.41 -21.70 19.21
C SER A 173 0.02 -21.34 19.78
N LYS A 174 -0.78 -20.59 19.03
CA LYS A 174 -2.15 -20.22 19.43
C LYS A 174 -3.08 -21.44 19.48
N ARG A 175 -3.05 -22.27 18.44
CA ARG A 175 -3.84 -23.51 18.38
C ARG A 175 -3.52 -24.48 19.52
N ASN A 176 -2.25 -24.56 19.94
CA ASN A 176 -1.85 -25.41 21.06
C ASN A 176 -2.31 -24.86 22.42
N LEU A 177 -2.34 -23.53 22.57
CA LEU A 177 -2.86 -22.90 23.78
C LEU A 177 -4.35 -23.19 23.94
N GLU A 178 -5.13 -22.99 22.87
CA GLU A 178 -6.59 -23.21 22.87
C GLU A 178 -6.94 -24.65 23.25
N LYS A 179 -6.28 -25.64 22.63
CA LYS A 179 -6.45 -27.07 22.98
C LYS A 179 -6.13 -27.37 24.45
N THR A 180 -5.12 -26.72 25.01
CA THR A 180 -4.75 -26.93 26.41
C THR A 180 -5.82 -26.38 27.35
N THR A 181 -6.37 -25.20 27.04
CA THR A 181 -7.50 -24.61 27.81
C THR A 181 -8.76 -25.47 27.74
N GLU A 182 -9.13 -25.98 26.56
CA GLU A 182 -10.32 -26.84 26.41
C GLU A 182 -10.21 -28.11 27.27
N THR A 183 -9.04 -28.78 27.24
CA THR A 183 -8.80 -30.01 28.00
C THR A 183 -8.88 -29.78 29.52
N THR A 184 -8.43 -28.63 30.03
CA THR A 184 -8.51 -28.30 31.46
C THR A 184 -9.91 -27.96 31.95
N THR A 185 -10.77 -27.37 31.11
CA THR A 185 -12.17 -27.07 31.48
C THR A 185 -13.08 -28.30 31.51
N ASP A 186 -12.75 -29.34 30.76
CA ASP A 186 -13.50 -30.59 30.77
C ASP A 186 -13.13 -31.47 31.99
N GLU A 187 -11.90 -31.37 32.50
CA GLU A 187 -11.47 -32.07 33.72
C GLU A 187 -11.98 -31.43 35.02
N GLU A 188 -12.28 -30.13 35.05
CA GLU A 188 -12.86 -29.46 36.23
C GLU A 188 -14.39 -29.61 36.35
N ASN A 189 -15.07 -30.09 35.30
CA ASN A 189 -16.53 -30.26 35.26
C ASN A 189 -17.01 -31.73 35.22
N GLY A 190 -16.10 -32.71 35.38
CA GLY A 190 -16.40 -34.15 35.46
C GLY A 190 -16.21 -34.73 36.85
#